data_AF-A0A7V3BJC7-F1
#
_entry.id   AF-A0A7V3BJC7-F1
#
_cell.length_a   1.000
_cell.length_b   1.000
_cell.length_c   1.000
_cell.angle_alpha   90.00
_cell.angle_beta   90.00
_cell.angle_gamma   90.00
#
_symmetry.space_group_name_H-M   'P 1'
#
loop_
_entity.id
_entity.type
_entity.pdbx_description
1 polymer ?
#
loop_
_entity_poly.entity_id
_entity_poly.type
_entity_poly.pdbx_seq_one_letter_code
_entity_poly.pdbx_strand_id
1 'polypeptide(L)'
;MVTTTDYLPGHSEALQITQVIDARTLEVARIDPFTNEITTETNTGVQYTHNGEAYPLGAIPERLGLDFTHVDTRAAVALLSRSIRIVSAGAAFGQPFPKPLVRCGDDSPGCQYFGGHTIVRQGVTIYQVQAVEFYQLGQGGRLGHYPVHFHMARKTARNTFVKDCSIHDSMTRWITLHATHDVMLKRNVGYLSIGHGYYLEDGTEINNQFHANIGLYARAVAEIDEETPQRDNPRQVPGILSAPPIGYCSNDNTKTCTANDQCGVGNACLLPRSMPYQSDWVHPTVFWIMNGWNEFEGNMAAGAGACGACYWPVTGSIRGPSRDMTWESYASIQKGADRGGTAPLKQFTKNYCTTAMHSFNSTPDTAECLGVVSGSSKRLNQIPNPLALQYNPDVAQESYYPIVVQTLPAYTRCDKADCSTVEKCANDKRDNCMVAVLDRYISSFHWAPTNFSAIWLRPRWFLVINSVLTDVQNAGLTFVTGGDCTHSSVIPGNWMLARKNVFIGHTQAENPLAANAGPFNPAGLACDNPYTEANN
;
A
#
# COMPACT_ATOMS: atom_id res chain seq x y z
N MET A 1 6.32 13.60 12.80
CA MET A 1 5.21 13.32 11.87
C MET A 1 3.93 13.20 12.63
N VAL A 2 2.85 13.73 12.06
CA VAL A 2 1.47 13.52 12.51
C VAL A 2 0.64 13.02 11.34
N THR A 3 -0.19 12.00 11.53
CA THR A 3 -1.01 11.43 10.44
C THR A 3 -2.20 12.31 10.11
N THR A 4 -2.66 12.25 8.86
CA THR A 4 -4.01 12.71 8.48
C THR A 4 -5.10 12.05 9.33
N THR A 5 -6.18 12.80 9.56
CA THR A 5 -7.43 12.33 10.17
C THR A 5 -8.63 12.83 9.36
N ASP A 6 -8.48 12.87 8.04
CA ASP A 6 -9.50 13.31 7.08
C ASP A 6 -9.42 12.47 5.79
N TYR A 7 -10.16 12.85 4.75
CA TYR A 7 -10.18 12.10 3.48
C TYR A 7 -8.98 12.36 2.55
N LEU A 8 -8.00 13.18 2.94
CA LEU A 8 -6.89 13.61 2.08
C LEU A 8 -5.55 12.98 2.50
N PRO A 9 -4.99 12.03 1.70
CA PRO A 9 -3.79 11.29 2.06
C PRO A 9 -2.56 12.16 2.35
N GLY A 10 -2.39 13.27 1.64
CA GLY A 10 -1.26 14.20 1.80
C GLY A 10 -1.32 15.11 3.01
N HIS A 11 -2.41 15.10 3.79
CA HIS A 11 -2.53 15.87 5.03
C HIS A 11 -1.72 15.31 6.21
N SER A 12 -0.82 14.35 5.96
CA SER A 12 0.15 13.92 6.98
C SER A 12 1.36 14.85 6.99
N GLU A 13 1.68 15.46 8.14
CA GLU A 13 2.65 16.55 8.22
C GLU A 13 3.96 16.18 8.91
N ALA A 14 5.06 16.66 8.31
CA ALA A 14 6.38 16.66 8.90
C ALA A 14 6.60 17.91 9.73
N LEU A 15 6.96 17.70 10.99
CA LEU A 15 7.11 18.73 11.99
C LEU A 15 8.44 18.54 12.71
N GLN A 16 9.16 19.63 12.92
CA GLN A 16 10.33 19.70 13.78
C GLN A 16 9.91 20.21 15.16
N ILE A 17 10.30 19.48 16.21
CA ILE A 17 10.14 19.95 17.59
C ILE A 17 11.12 21.10 17.80
N THR A 18 10.61 22.31 18.06
CA THR A 18 11.40 23.51 18.33
C THR A 18 11.65 23.68 19.83
N GLN A 19 10.65 23.34 20.64
CA GLN A 19 10.75 23.39 22.10
C GLN A 19 9.88 22.31 22.76
N VAL A 20 10.40 21.72 23.84
CA VAL A 20 9.61 20.89 24.75
C VAL A 20 9.19 21.78 25.91
N ILE A 21 7.90 22.07 26.01
CA ILE A 21 7.37 22.91 27.09
C ILE A 21 7.16 22.06 28.34
N ASP A 22 6.50 20.91 28.19
CA ASP A 22 6.27 19.93 29.25
C ASP A 22 6.05 18.52 28.66
N ALA A 23 5.60 17.57 29.50
CA ALA A 23 5.39 16.17 29.10
C ALA A 23 4.25 15.94 28.09
N ARG A 24 3.39 16.94 27.84
CA ARG A 24 2.22 16.87 26.95
C ARG A 24 2.20 17.99 25.92
N THR A 25 3.04 19.02 26.07
CA THR A 25 3.05 20.21 25.23
C THR A 25 4.39 20.36 24.51
N LEU A 26 4.34 20.41 23.19
CA LEU A 26 5.47 20.65 22.30
C LEU A 26 5.20 21.88 21.45
N GLU A 27 6.21 22.71 21.25
CA GLU A 27 6.22 23.66 20.14
C GLU A 27 6.85 22.99 18.92
N VAL A 28 6.24 23.24 17.77
CA VAL A 28 6.64 22.62 16.51
C VAL A 28 6.67 23.65 15.39
N ALA A 29 7.58 23.44 14.46
CA ALA A 29 7.61 24.13 13.17
C ALA A 29 7.39 23.12 12.05
N ARG A 30 6.62 23.51 11.04
CA ARG A 30 6.45 22.69 9.83
C ARG A 30 7.75 22.66 9.02
N ILE A 31 8.10 21.47 8.54
CA ILE A 31 9.26 21.27 7.66
C ILE A 31 8.81 20.73 6.31
N ASP A 32 9.52 21.11 5.25
CA ASP A 32 9.40 20.43 3.97
C ASP A 32 10.04 19.03 4.10
N PRO A 33 9.28 17.95 3.88
CA PRO A 33 9.76 16.59 4.09
C PRO A 33 10.83 16.14 3.08
N PHE A 34 11.04 16.89 2.00
CA PHE A 34 12.01 16.57 0.95
C PHE A 34 13.34 17.30 1.12
N THR A 35 13.34 18.44 1.81
CA THR A 35 14.52 19.27 2.08
C THR A 35 14.90 19.27 3.56
N ASN A 36 14.00 18.86 4.46
CA ASN A 36 14.08 19.03 5.92
C ASN A 36 14.28 20.50 6.35
N GLU A 37 13.97 21.47 5.51
CA GLU A 37 14.04 22.89 5.83
C GLU A 37 12.72 23.35 6.48
N ILE A 38 12.80 24.24 7.48
CA ILE A 38 11.61 24.88 8.06
C ILE A 38 10.95 25.73 6.98
N THR A 39 9.64 25.54 6.77
CA THR A 39 8.90 26.34 5.81
C THR A 39 8.75 27.77 6.34
N THR A 40 9.16 28.79 5.57
CA THR A 40 9.14 30.21 5.98
C THR A 40 7.77 30.88 5.83
N GLU A 41 6.78 30.16 5.28
CA GLU A 41 5.38 30.59 5.31
C GLU A 41 4.94 30.73 6.77
N THR A 42 4.37 31.89 7.11
CA THR A 42 4.24 32.47 8.46
C THR A 42 3.32 31.74 9.46
N ASN A 43 3.06 30.44 9.30
CA ASN A 43 2.23 29.67 10.23
C ASN A 43 3.12 28.75 11.10
N THR A 44 3.34 29.14 12.35
CA THR A 44 3.89 28.25 13.38
C THR A 44 2.83 27.21 13.75
N GLY A 45 3.17 25.91 13.70
CA GLY A 45 2.26 24.82 14.07
C GLY A 45 1.95 23.84 12.93
N VAL A 46 0.82 23.13 13.05
CA VAL A 46 0.25 22.23 12.04
C VAL A 46 -0.55 23.03 11.01
N GLN A 47 -0.52 22.61 9.74
CA GLN A 47 -1.32 23.17 8.66
C GLN A 47 -2.76 22.65 8.68
N TYR A 48 -2.94 21.37 9.01
CA TYR A 48 -4.22 20.69 8.95
C TYR A 48 -4.78 20.37 10.34
N THR A 49 -6.07 20.06 10.39
CA THR A 49 -6.71 19.60 11.62
C THR A 49 -6.36 18.14 11.86
N HIS A 50 -5.67 17.88 12.96
CA HIS A 50 -5.35 16.53 13.42
C HIS A 50 -6.19 16.22 14.67
N ASN A 51 -7.09 15.25 14.56
CA ASN A 51 -7.95 14.90 15.68
C ASN A 51 -7.13 14.32 16.84
N GLY A 52 -7.20 14.94 18.02
CA GLY A 52 -6.48 14.50 19.22
C GLY A 52 -7.31 13.62 20.17
N GLU A 53 -8.61 13.49 19.90
CA GLU A 53 -9.57 12.85 20.81
C GLU A 53 -10.07 11.51 20.27
N ALA A 54 -10.17 10.52 21.16
CA ALA A 54 -10.78 9.25 20.82
C ALA A 54 -12.30 9.41 20.76
N TYR A 55 -12.93 8.89 19.71
CA TYR A 55 -14.37 9.01 19.56
C TYR A 55 -15.09 8.16 20.63
N PRO A 56 -15.89 8.77 21.52
CA PRO A 56 -16.62 8.03 22.53
C PRO A 56 -17.73 7.23 21.88
N LEU A 57 -17.78 5.94 22.17
CA LEU A 57 -18.94 5.15 21.83
C LEU A 57 -20.02 5.44 22.88
N GLY A 58 -21.19 5.86 22.43
CA GLY A 58 -22.35 6.07 23.30
C GLY A 58 -22.81 4.77 23.98
N ALA A 59 -24.09 4.68 24.38
CA ALA A 59 -24.64 3.45 24.95
C ALA A 59 -24.69 2.31 23.91
N ILE A 60 -23.59 1.58 23.77
CA ILE A 60 -23.52 0.37 22.94
C ILE A 60 -24.41 -0.71 23.59
N PRO A 61 -25.27 -1.40 22.83
CA PRO A 61 -26.05 -2.51 23.36
C PRO A 61 -25.15 -3.58 24.00
N GLU A 62 -25.43 -3.95 25.26
CA GLU A 62 -24.68 -4.97 26.02
C GLU A 62 -24.51 -6.28 25.25
N ARG A 63 -25.52 -6.64 24.42
CA ARG A 63 -25.50 -7.82 23.54
C ARG A 63 -24.30 -7.91 22.59
N LEU A 64 -23.63 -6.79 22.29
CA LEU A 64 -22.43 -6.79 21.44
C LEU A 64 -21.19 -7.30 22.21
N GLY A 65 -21.16 -7.16 23.55
CA GLY A 65 -20.07 -7.62 24.40
C GLY A 65 -18.70 -7.17 23.87
N LEU A 66 -18.59 -5.87 23.56
CA LEU A 66 -17.34 -5.20 23.19
C LEU A 66 -16.53 -4.90 24.46
N ASP A 67 -15.22 -4.96 24.35
CA ASP A 67 -14.28 -4.68 25.45
C ASP A 67 -13.67 -3.28 25.37
N PHE A 68 -14.24 -2.40 24.55
CA PHE A 68 -13.83 -1.00 24.40
C PHE A 68 -15.06 -0.07 24.39
N THR A 69 -14.88 1.14 24.93
CA THR A 69 -15.90 2.19 25.01
C THR A 69 -15.55 3.41 24.15
N HIS A 70 -14.38 3.40 23.50
CA HIS A 70 -13.90 4.47 22.64
C HIS A 70 -13.26 3.86 21.39
N VAL A 71 -13.33 4.59 20.29
CA VAL A 71 -12.65 4.28 19.04
C VAL A 71 -11.46 5.20 18.90
N ASP A 72 -10.30 4.63 18.58
CA ASP A 72 -9.13 5.45 18.31
C ASP A 72 -9.21 6.05 16.90
N THR A 73 -9.72 7.28 16.81
CA THR A 73 -9.79 8.12 15.60
C THR A 73 -8.75 9.23 15.65
N ARG A 74 -7.80 9.13 16.58
CA ARG A 74 -6.79 10.17 16.80
C ARG A 74 -5.71 10.08 15.74
N ALA A 75 -5.09 11.23 15.46
CA ALA A 75 -3.87 11.27 14.69
C ALA A 75 -2.77 10.52 15.46
N ALA A 76 -2.05 9.66 14.75
CA ALA A 76 -0.85 9.04 15.30
C ALA A 76 0.34 9.98 15.10
N VAL A 77 1.23 9.98 16.09
CA VAL A 77 2.49 10.71 16.04
C VAL A 77 3.62 9.71 15.88
N ALA A 78 4.47 9.94 14.87
CA ALA A 78 5.63 9.11 14.58
C ALA A 78 6.91 9.95 14.54
N LEU A 79 7.96 9.47 15.21
CA LEU A 79 9.28 10.10 15.19
C LEU A 79 10.06 9.63 13.95
N LEU A 80 10.59 10.56 13.16
CA LEU A 80 11.45 10.24 12.00
C LEU A 80 12.93 10.26 12.33
N SER A 81 13.41 11.27 13.06
CA SER A 81 14.83 11.43 13.32
C SER A 81 15.39 10.30 14.16
N ARG A 82 16.59 9.83 13.81
CA ARG A 82 17.37 8.86 14.61
C ARG A 82 18.82 9.29 14.72
N SER A 83 19.52 8.77 15.74
CA SER A 83 20.95 9.06 15.94
C SER A 83 21.84 8.39 14.89
N ILE A 84 21.43 7.25 14.34
CA ILE A 84 22.11 6.58 13.24
C ILE A 84 21.32 6.86 11.96
N ARG A 85 21.98 7.46 10.97
CA ARG A 85 21.36 7.82 9.69
C ARG A 85 22.13 7.17 8.55
N ILE A 86 21.38 6.54 7.65
CA ILE A 86 21.85 6.10 6.34
C ILE A 86 21.10 7.00 5.35
N VAL A 87 21.84 7.82 4.62
CA VAL A 87 21.28 8.82 3.72
C VAL A 87 21.94 8.71 2.36
N SER A 88 21.19 9.05 1.32
CA SER A 88 21.79 9.20 -0.01
C SER A 88 22.63 10.48 -0.07
N ALA A 89 23.80 10.38 -0.70
CA ALA A 89 24.63 11.54 -1.03
C ALA A 89 24.33 11.99 -2.46
N GLY A 90 24.70 13.24 -2.77
CA GLY A 90 24.65 13.78 -4.12
C GLY A 90 25.69 13.15 -5.05
N ALA A 91 25.98 13.82 -6.17
CA ALA A 91 26.92 13.32 -7.19
C ALA A 91 28.39 13.16 -6.69
N ALA A 92 28.72 13.73 -5.52
CA ALA A 92 30.06 13.67 -4.96
C ALA A 92 30.01 13.45 -3.44
N PHE A 93 31.11 12.92 -2.87
CA PHE A 93 31.24 12.70 -1.44
C PHE A 93 31.00 13.98 -0.64
N GLY A 94 30.16 13.89 0.40
CA GLY A 94 29.82 15.03 1.26
C GLY A 94 28.80 16.01 0.67
N GLN A 95 28.37 15.85 -0.59
CA GLN A 95 27.27 16.64 -1.14
C GLN A 95 25.94 16.07 -0.66
N PRO A 96 24.98 16.93 -0.25
CA PRO A 96 23.64 16.47 0.05
C PRO A 96 22.98 15.91 -1.21
N PHE A 97 22.00 15.03 -1.03
CA PHE A 97 21.09 14.68 -2.11
C PHE A 97 20.41 15.97 -2.61
N PRO A 98 20.32 16.19 -3.93
CA PRO A 98 19.81 17.45 -4.45
C PRO A 98 18.37 17.71 -4.01
N LYS A 99 18.04 19.00 -3.84
CA LYS A 99 16.66 19.44 -3.66
C LYS A 99 15.80 18.87 -4.81
N PRO A 100 14.51 18.57 -4.57
CA PRO A 100 13.66 18.06 -5.63
C PRO A 100 13.70 18.93 -6.90
N LEU A 101 13.82 18.28 -8.06
CA LEU A 101 13.86 18.91 -9.39
C LEU A 101 12.83 18.26 -10.31
N VAL A 102 12.34 19.02 -11.30
CA VAL A 102 11.45 18.56 -12.37
C VAL A 102 12.19 17.54 -13.26
N ARG A 103 11.48 16.49 -13.72
CA ARG A 103 11.85 15.32 -14.57
C ARG A 103 13.33 15.09 -14.86
N CYS A 104 13.80 13.87 -14.58
CA CYS A 104 15.08 13.42 -15.15
C CYS A 104 14.88 13.12 -16.64
N GLY A 105 15.52 13.90 -17.51
CA GLY A 105 15.73 13.60 -18.93
C GLY A 105 17.15 13.10 -19.18
N ASP A 106 17.35 12.43 -20.32
CA ASP A 106 18.55 11.62 -20.63
C ASP A 106 19.90 12.34 -20.58
N ASP A 107 19.92 13.68 -20.49
CA ASP A 107 21.16 14.48 -20.43
C ASP A 107 21.10 15.64 -19.42
N SER A 108 20.20 15.60 -18.41
CA SER A 108 20.07 16.70 -17.44
C SER A 108 21.05 16.55 -16.26
N PRO A 109 22.17 17.30 -16.19
CA PRO A 109 23.08 17.26 -15.04
C PRO A 109 22.35 17.71 -13.77
N GLY A 110 22.39 16.90 -12.72
CA GLY A 110 21.83 17.22 -11.39
C GLY A 110 20.52 16.50 -11.02
N CYS A 111 19.91 15.79 -11.96
CA CYS A 111 18.70 15.01 -11.75
C CYS A 111 19.03 13.65 -11.07
N GLN A 112 18.57 13.43 -9.82
CA GLN A 112 18.90 12.24 -9.02
C GLN A 112 17.67 11.64 -8.33
N TYR A 113 17.31 10.41 -8.73
CA TYR A 113 16.42 9.52 -7.98
C TYR A 113 17.04 8.13 -7.72
N PHE A 114 18.35 8.04 -7.91
CA PHE A 114 19.18 6.87 -7.60
C PHE A 114 19.85 7.09 -6.25
N GLY A 115 19.16 6.76 -5.18
CA GLY A 115 19.70 6.76 -3.83
C GLY A 115 20.45 5.47 -3.49
N GLY A 116 21.04 5.44 -2.29
CA GLY A 116 21.61 4.22 -1.73
C GLY A 116 20.54 3.15 -1.51
N HIS A 117 20.94 1.88 -1.48
CA HIS A 117 20.05 0.77 -1.16
C HIS A 117 20.80 -0.26 -0.31
N THR A 118 20.07 -1.12 0.40
CA THR A 118 20.66 -2.21 1.17
C THR A 118 20.15 -3.55 0.64
N ILE A 119 20.91 -4.63 0.83
CA ILE A 119 20.47 -6.00 0.52
C ILE A 119 21.00 -6.96 1.60
N VAL A 120 20.10 -7.75 2.17
CA VAL A 120 20.39 -8.88 3.06
C VAL A 120 20.12 -10.17 2.27
N ARG A 121 21.13 -11.03 2.14
CA ARG A 121 21.04 -12.28 1.35
C ARG A 121 21.22 -13.53 2.20
N GLN A 122 20.90 -14.67 1.61
CA GLN A 122 21.19 -16.00 2.18
C GLN A 122 22.65 -16.09 2.64
N GLY A 123 22.87 -16.73 3.79
CA GLY A 123 24.19 -16.86 4.42
C GLY A 123 24.41 -15.87 5.56
N VAL A 124 23.56 -14.84 5.71
CA VAL A 124 23.54 -14.04 6.93
C VAL A 124 23.16 -14.92 8.13
N THR A 125 23.95 -14.86 9.20
CA THR A 125 23.63 -15.61 10.42
C THR A 125 22.49 -14.95 11.17
N ILE A 126 22.62 -13.65 11.44
CA ILE A 126 21.63 -12.80 12.11
C ILE A 126 21.75 -11.39 11.50
N TYR A 127 20.62 -10.72 11.25
CA TYR A 127 20.60 -9.31 10.84
C TYR A 127 19.70 -8.50 11.79
N GLN A 128 20.25 -7.50 12.44
CA GLN A 128 19.54 -6.68 13.43
C GLN A 128 19.80 -5.21 13.16
N VAL A 129 18.74 -4.49 12.82
CA VAL A 129 18.77 -3.04 12.64
C VAL A 129 17.78 -2.43 13.61
N GLN A 130 18.25 -1.51 14.45
CA GLN A 130 17.40 -0.82 15.41
C GLN A 130 17.68 0.68 15.41
N ALA A 131 16.62 1.48 15.46
CA ALA A 131 16.70 2.94 15.60
C ALA A 131 17.61 3.59 14.55
N VAL A 132 17.49 3.14 13.29
CA VAL A 132 18.19 3.71 12.12
C VAL A 132 17.20 4.49 11.28
N GLU A 133 17.60 5.69 10.87
CA GLU A 133 16.90 6.49 9.88
C GLU A 133 17.48 6.23 8.49
N PHE A 134 16.63 5.80 7.57
CA PHE A 134 16.91 5.68 6.15
C PHE A 134 16.21 6.83 5.44
N TYR A 135 16.98 7.78 4.90
CA TYR A 135 16.42 8.99 4.27
C TYR A 135 16.87 9.09 2.82
N GLN A 136 15.90 9.20 1.91
CA GLN A 136 16.16 9.33 0.46
C GLN A 136 16.86 8.13 -0.17
N LEU A 137 16.67 6.94 0.40
CA LEU A 137 17.17 5.69 -0.15
C LEU A 137 16.21 5.09 -1.18
N GLY A 138 16.75 4.12 -1.91
CA GLY A 138 16.10 3.42 -3.00
C GLY A 138 16.47 3.98 -4.35
N GLN A 139 16.25 3.20 -5.40
CA GLN A 139 16.47 3.64 -6.78
C GLN A 139 15.15 3.62 -7.55
N GLY A 140 14.68 4.79 -7.94
CA GLY A 140 13.46 4.96 -8.74
C GLY A 140 13.46 4.09 -9.99
N GLY A 141 12.35 3.42 -10.26
CA GLY A 141 12.16 2.55 -11.43
C GLY A 141 12.98 1.27 -11.47
N ARG A 142 13.95 1.07 -10.56
CA ARG A 142 14.87 -0.06 -10.61
C ARG A 142 14.54 -1.13 -9.56
N LEU A 143 13.98 -2.24 -10.03
CA LEU A 143 13.64 -3.40 -9.20
C LEU A 143 14.85 -3.89 -8.38
N GLY A 144 14.60 -4.33 -7.14
CA GLY A 144 15.61 -4.95 -6.27
C GLY A 144 16.53 -3.97 -5.52
N HIS A 145 16.34 -2.66 -5.66
CA HIS A 145 17.19 -1.63 -5.06
C HIS A 145 16.38 -0.78 -4.06
N TYR A 146 16.05 -1.37 -2.92
CA TYR A 146 15.20 -0.77 -1.87
C TYR A 146 16.01 -0.28 -0.66
N PRO A 147 15.50 0.67 0.14
CA PRO A 147 16.15 1.13 1.37
C PRO A 147 16.49 -0.01 2.32
N VAL A 148 15.53 -0.92 2.54
CA VAL A 148 15.69 -2.14 3.33
C VAL A 148 15.19 -3.32 2.49
N HIS A 149 16.10 -4.17 2.03
CA HIS A 149 15.77 -5.31 1.17
C HIS A 149 16.29 -6.62 1.78
N PHE A 150 15.40 -7.53 2.11
CA PHE A 150 15.76 -8.93 2.30
C PHE A 150 15.52 -9.67 1.00
N HIS A 151 16.60 -10.07 0.33
CA HIS A 151 16.54 -10.69 -0.97
C HIS A 151 16.98 -12.15 -0.88
N MET A 152 16.03 -13.06 -1.01
CA MET A 152 16.30 -14.51 -0.96
C MET A 152 17.06 -14.88 0.32
N ALA A 153 16.78 -14.23 1.45
CA ALA A 153 17.42 -14.58 2.73
C ALA A 153 16.88 -15.91 3.28
N ARG A 154 15.79 -16.43 2.70
CA ARG A 154 15.10 -17.66 3.09
C ARG A 154 14.72 -17.62 4.56
N LYS A 155 14.90 -18.73 5.27
CA LYS A 155 14.68 -18.83 6.70
C LYS A 155 15.77 -18.08 7.46
N THR A 156 15.40 -16.97 8.08
CA THR A 156 16.32 -16.19 8.93
C THR A 156 16.33 -16.73 10.36
N ALA A 157 17.33 -16.35 11.16
CA ALA A 157 17.29 -16.60 12.59
C ALA A 157 16.12 -15.82 13.21
N ARG A 158 15.38 -16.41 14.16
CA ARG A 158 14.17 -15.81 14.77
C ARG A 158 14.38 -14.44 15.43
N ASN A 159 15.62 -14.07 15.74
CA ASN A 159 16.00 -12.77 16.28
C ASN A 159 16.49 -11.79 15.20
N THR A 160 16.26 -12.08 13.93
CA THR A 160 16.45 -11.16 12.80
C THR A 160 15.34 -10.12 12.80
N PHE A 161 15.70 -8.83 12.78
CA PHE A 161 14.70 -7.77 12.86
C PHE A 161 15.13 -6.44 12.24
N VAL A 162 14.11 -5.64 11.92
CA VAL A 162 14.22 -4.19 11.70
C VAL A 162 13.24 -3.54 12.67
N LYS A 163 13.75 -2.73 13.60
CA LYS A 163 12.98 -2.20 14.73
C LYS A 163 13.18 -0.72 14.95
N ASP A 164 12.11 -0.02 15.31
CA ASP A 164 12.19 1.40 15.69
C ASP A 164 12.85 2.25 14.59
N CYS A 165 12.92 1.80 13.34
CA CYS A 165 13.57 2.50 12.25
C CYS A 165 12.60 3.49 11.60
N SER A 166 13.13 4.45 10.87
CA SER A 166 12.36 5.30 9.97
C SER A 166 12.89 5.14 8.56
N ILE A 167 12.00 5.06 7.59
CA ILE A 167 12.31 5.03 6.16
C ILE A 167 11.45 6.11 5.53
N HIS A 168 12.07 7.22 5.13
CA HIS A 168 11.31 8.38 4.68
C HIS A 168 11.88 9.07 3.44
N ASP A 169 10.97 9.66 2.66
CA ASP A 169 11.21 10.15 1.29
C ASP A 169 11.89 9.07 0.42
N SER A 170 11.36 7.85 0.45
CA SER A 170 11.96 6.75 -0.30
C SER A 170 11.64 6.84 -1.78
N MET A 171 12.66 6.64 -2.61
CA MET A 171 12.54 6.59 -4.08
C MET A 171 11.84 5.31 -4.57
N THR A 172 11.48 4.41 -3.66
CA THR A 172 10.72 3.18 -3.92
C THR A 172 10.07 2.71 -2.60
N ARG A 173 9.80 1.41 -2.45
CA ARG A 173 9.26 0.77 -1.23
C ARG A 173 10.02 1.18 0.04
N TRP A 174 9.40 1.07 1.21
CA TRP A 174 10.11 1.29 2.48
C TRP A 174 10.93 0.07 2.91
N ILE A 175 10.26 -1.08 3.02
CA ILE A 175 10.88 -2.35 3.41
C ILE A 175 10.33 -3.44 2.49
N THR A 176 11.24 -4.14 1.83
CA THR A 176 10.92 -5.26 0.93
C THR A 176 11.42 -6.58 1.50
N LEU A 177 10.51 -7.55 1.60
CA LEU A 177 10.86 -8.95 1.83
C LEU A 177 10.59 -9.71 0.54
N HIS A 178 11.63 -10.35 0.03
CA HIS A 178 11.58 -11.22 -1.14
C HIS A 178 12.11 -12.58 -0.70
N ALA A 179 11.27 -13.62 -0.78
CA ALA A 179 11.65 -14.99 -0.50
C ALA A 179 12.35 -15.17 0.85
N THR A 180 11.80 -14.50 1.85
CA THR A 180 12.36 -14.38 3.20
C THR A 180 11.31 -14.69 4.24
N HIS A 181 11.72 -15.38 5.31
CA HIS A 181 10.86 -15.86 6.38
C HIS A 181 11.41 -15.47 7.75
N ASP A 182 10.50 -15.47 8.74
CA ASP A 182 10.82 -15.30 10.17
C ASP A 182 11.48 -13.95 10.53
N VAL A 183 11.26 -12.89 9.72
CA VAL A 183 11.75 -11.53 10.00
C VAL A 183 10.74 -10.75 10.84
N MET A 184 11.22 -10.08 11.88
CA MET A 184 10.39 -9.15 12.67
C MET A 184 10.60 -7.71 12.21
N LEU A 185 9.54 -7.11 11.67
CA LEU A 185 9.43 -5.68 11.39
C LEU A 185 8.56 -5.06 12.48
N LYS A 186 9.14 -4.27 13.38
CA LYS A 186 8.40 -3.75 14.54
C LYS A 186 8.64 -2.29 14.85
N ARG A 187 7.56 -1.53 15.03
CA ARG A 187 7.59 -0.08 15.34
C ARG A 187 8.40 0.75 14.34
N ASN A 188 8.43 0.32 13.08
CA ASN A 188 9.06 1.10 12.03
C ASN A 188 8.09 2.16 11.50
N VAL A 189 8.65 3.27 11.02
CA VAL A 189 7.93 4.37 10.40
C VAL A 189 8.30 4.38 8.92
N GLY A 190 7.34 4.10 8.05
CA GLY A 190 7.45 4.39 6.63
C GLY A 190 6.75 5.70 6.32
N TYR A 191 7.40 6.65 5.66
CA TYR A 191 6.78 7.92 5.24
C TYR A 191 7.17 8.26 3.80
N LEU A 192 6.22 8.64 2.94
CA LEU A 192 6.47 9.04 1.55
C LEU A 192 7.24 7.99 0.72
N SER A 193 6.63 6.84 0.43
CA SER A 193 7.16 5.93 -0.59
C SER A 193 6.78 6.40 -1.99
N ILE A 194 7.56 6.03 -3.00
CA ILE A 194 7.15 6.04 -4.40
C ILE A 194 6.53 4.67 -4.73
N GLY A 195 5.26 4.67 -5.12
CA GLY A 195 4.46 3.46 -5.25
C GLY A 195 4.13 2.84 -3.89
N HIS A 196 4.20 1.51 -3.79
CA HIS A 196 3.86 0.81 -2.54
C HIS A 196 4.85 1.05 -1.38
N GLY A 197 4.44 0.69 -0.16
CA GLY A 197 5.18 0.88 1.09
C GLY A 197 5.91 -0.37 1.57
N TYR A 198 5.33 -1.09 2.53
CA TYR A 198 5.79 -2.40 2.98
C TYR A 198 5.42 -3.45 1.93
N TYR A 199 6.42 -4.21 1.46
CA TYR A 199 6.29 -4.97 0.22
C TYR A 199 6.74 -6.42 0.40
N LEU A 200 5.80 -7.36 0.34
CA LEU A 200 6.09 -8.78 0.15
C LEU A 200 6.07 -9.07 -1.35
N GLU A 201 7.19 -9.48 -1.92
CA GLU A 201 7.40 -9.41 -3.37
C GLU A 201 6.82 -10.61 -4.15
N ASP A 202 7.02 -11.84 -3.67
CA ASP A 202 7.03 -13.00 -4.59
C ASP A 202 6.15 -14.17 -4.12
N GLY A 203 5.37 -14.00 -3.06
CA GLY A 203 4.35 -14.97 -2.63
C GLY A 203 4.90 -16.15 -1.83
N THR A 204 6.19 -16.15 -1.49
CA THR A 204 6.87 -17.16 -0.67
C THR A 204 7.15 -16.69 0.75
N GLU A 205 6.96 -15.39 1.02
CA GLU A 205 7.31 -14.77 2.30
C GLU A 205 6.32 -15.19 3.39
N ILE A 206 6.78 -15.94 4.39
CA ILE A 206 5.93 -16.47 5.46
C ILE A 206 6.52 -16.24 6.84
N ASN A 207 5.66 -16.28 7.86
CA ASN A 207 6.03 -16.15 9.27
C ASN A 207 6.78 -14.87 9.64
N ASN A 208 6.72 -13.86 8.77
CA ASN A 208 7.20 -12.53 9.09
C ASN A 208 6.20 -11.86 10.03
N GLN A 209 6.71 -11.00 10.89
CA GLN A 209 5.97 -10.36 11.97
C GLN A 209 5.97 -8.86 11.72
N PHE A 210 4.84 -8.32 11.28
CA PHE A 210 4.58 -6.90 11.11
C PHE A 210 3.85 -6.42 12.36
N HIS A 211 4.60 -5.87 13.32
CA HIS A 211 4.06 -5.48 14.61
C HIS A 211 4.18 -3.97 14.86
N ALA A 212 3.05 -3.28 15.02
CA ALA A 212 3.03 -1.86 15.37
C ALA A 212 3.83 -0.96 14.41
N ASN A 213 3.96 -1.33 13.14
CA ASN A 213 4.56 -0.47 12.14
C ASN A 213 3.53 0.56 11.67
N ILE A 214 4.00 1.75 11.33
CA ILE A 214 3.18 2.78 10.72
C ILE A 214 3.69 3.05 9.31
N GLY A 215 2.78 3.13 8.35
CA GLY A 215 3.03 3.56 6.99
C GLY A 215 2.19 4.80 6.70
N LEU A 216 2.86 5.89 6.33
CA LEU A 216 2.27 7.20 6.09
C LEU A 216 2.50 7.59 4.64
N TYR A 217 1.41 7.76 3.91
CA TYR A 217 1.36 8.23 2.54
C TYR A 217 2.21 7.44 1.54
N ALA A 218 1.63 6.36 1.01
CA ALA A 218 2.13 5.68 -0.18
C ALA A 218 1.75 6.49 -1.43
N ARG A 219 2.73 7.05 -2.13
CA ARG A 219 2.49 8.05 -3.19
C ARG A 219 2.31 7.40 -4.56
N ALA A 220 1.36 7.90 -5.32
CA ALA A 220 1.19 7.54 -6.71
C ALA A 220 2.34 8.12 -7.56
N VAL A 221 2.80 7.34 -8.53
CA VAL A 221 3.79 7.76 -9.52
C VAL A 221 3.12 8.40 -10.74
N ALA A 222 2.35 9.45 -10.50
CA ALA A 222 1.62 10.17 -11.53
C ALA A 222 2.39 11.42 -12.00
N GLU A 223 2.41 11.66 -13.32
CA GLU A 223 2.72 12.96 -13.90
C GLU A 223 1.59 13.92 -13.57
N ILE A 224 1.99 15.10 -13.12
CA ILE A 224 1.10 16.23 -12.86
C ILE A 224 1.45 17.30 -13.90
N ASP A 225 0.44 17.97 -14.46
CA ASP A 225 0.59 19.01 -15.48
C ASP A 225 1.35 20.25 -14.97
N GLU A 226 1.80 21.11 -15.88
CA GLU A 226 2.58 22.33 -15.55
C GLU A 226 1.80 23.32 -14.65
N GLU A 227 0.47 23.17 -14.56
CA GLU A 227 -0.42 24.07 -13.80
C GLU A 227 -0.54 23.70 -12.31
N THR A 228 -0.12 22.49 -11.92
CA THR A 228 -0.21 22.01 -10.53
C THR A 228 1.19 21.61 -10.03
N PRO A 229 1.69 22.17 -8.91
CA PRO A 229 3.00 21.79 -8.38
C PRO A 229 3.07 20.28 -8.15
N GLN A 230 4.18 19.63 -8.55
CA GLN A 230 4.44 18.20 -8.30
C GLN A 230 4.73 17.93 -6.82
N ARG A 231 3.83 18.33 -5.92
CA ARG A 231 4.02 18.30 -4.48
C ARG A 231 4.30 16.88 -3.97
N ASP A 232 3.63 15.88 -4.54
CA ASP A 232 3.75 14.50 -4.07
C ASP A 232 4.99 13.80 -4.60
N ASN A 233 5.33 13.97 -5.88
CA ASN A 233 6.53 13.37 -6.46
C ASN A 233 7.41 14.46 -7.10
N PRO A 234 8.01 15.35 -6.29
CA PRO A 234 8.69 16.55 -6.79
C PRO A 234 10.02 16.24 -7.49
N ARG A 235 10.48 14.99 -7.46
CA ARG A 235 11.65 14.49 -8.21
C ARG A 235 11.27 13.75 -9.49
N GLN A 236 9.97 13.61 -9.75
CA GLN A 236 9.43 12.75 -10.79
C GLN A 236 10.07 11.36 -10.80
N VAL A 237 10.19 10.75 -9.62
CA VAL A 237 10.76 9.42 -9.48
C VAL A 237 9.85 8.43 -10.19
N PRO A 238 10.36 7.62 -11.15
CA PRO A 238 9.55 6.59 -11.78
C PRO A 238 9.27 5.43 -10.83
N GLY A 239 8.12 4.78 -11.00
CA GLY A 239 7.75 3.57 -10.25
C GLY A 239 8.34 2.33 -10.88
N ILE A 240 8.47 1.26 -10.10
CA ILE A 240 8.88 -0.06 -10.59
C ILE A 240 7.73 -0.66 -11.40
N LEU A 241 6.53 -0.64 -10.82
CA LEU A 241 5.30 -1.15 -11.40
C LEU A 241 4.54 -0.01 -12.09
N SER A 242 5.23 0.65 -13.02
CA SER A 242 4.75 1.77 -13.82
C SER A 242 4.97 1.48 -15.32
N ALA A 243 4.62 0.26 -15.74
CA ALA A 243 4.62 -0.08 -17.16
C ALA A 243 3.62 0.84 -17.90
N PRO A 244 3.98 1.36 -19.09
CA PRO A 244 3.08 2.21 -19.86
C PRO A 244 1.70 1.61 -20.04
N PRO A 245 0.62 2.41 -20.03
CA PRO A 245 -0.69 1.95 -20.40
C PRO A 245 -0.62 1.32 -21.79
N ILE A 246 -0.71 -0.01 -21.84
CA ILE A 246 -0.67 -0.75 -23.09
C ILE A 246 -2.03 -0.52 -23.76
N GLY A 247 -2.02 0.16 -24.91
CA GLY A 247 -3.24 0.54 -25.63
C GLY A 247 -3.40 2.03 -25.96
N TYR A 248 -2.31 2.81 -26.03
CA TYR A 248 -2.31 4.13 -26.65
C TYR A 248 -1.24 4.19 -27.75
N CYS A 249 -1.68 4.33 -28.99
CA CYS A 249 -0.81 4.57 -30.12
C CYS A 249 -0.66 6.09 -30.17
N SER A 250 0.52 6.55 -29.77
CA SER A 250 0.91 7.94 -29.52
C SER A 250 0.56 8.47 -28.13
N ASN A 251 1.26 9.55 -27.80
CA ASN A 251 1.27 10.39 -26.60
C ASN A 251 -0.10 11.06 -26.32
N ASP A 252 -1.14 10.62 -27.03
CA ASP A 252 -2.50 11.10 -27.00
C ASP A 252 -3.33 10.14 -26.13
N ASN A 253 -3.50 10.52 -24.86
CA ASN A 253 -4.28 9.78 -23.86
C ASN A 253 -5.79 9.74 -24.15
N THR A 254 -6.25 10.35 -25.26
CA THR A 254 -7.66 10.35 -25.68
C THR A 254 -8.02 9.20 -26.64
N LYS A 255 -7.04 8.51 -27.23
CA LYS A 255 -7.30 7.43 -28.20
C LYS A 255 -7.16 6.03 -27.60
N THR A 256 -8.25 5.27 -27.59
CA THR A 256 -8.21 3.82 -27.36
C THR A 256 -7.56 3.13 -28.55
N CYS A 257 -6.49 2.37 -28.32
CA CYS A 257 -5.97 1.47 -29.34
C CYS A 257 -6.95 0.39 -29.75
N THR A 258 -6.96 0.10 -31.03
CA THR A 258 -7.55 -1.10 -31.60
C THR A 258 -6.47 -2.15 -31.89
N ALA A 259 -6.87 -3.41 -32.05
CA ALA A 259 -5.96 -4.51 -32.37
C ALA A 259 -5.15 -4.32 -33.66
N ASN A 260 -5.50 -3.32 -34.48
CA ASN A 260 -4.87 -3.03 -35.76
C ASN A 260 -3.88 -1.85 -35.71
N ASP A 261 -3.77 -1.13 -34.58
CA ASP A 261 -2.92 0.05 -34.51
C ASP A 261 -1.45 -0.31 -34.23
N GLN A 262 -0.53 0.25 -35.02
CA GLN A 262 0.91 0.08 -34.85
C GLN A 262 1.44 1.04 -33.78
N CYS A 263 1.51 0.57 -32.53
CA CYS A 263 2.14 1.34 -31.47
C CYS A 263 3.67 1.15 -31.52
N GLY A 264 4.43 2.24 -31.43
CA GLY A 264 5.86 2.37 -31.77
C GLY A 264 6.89 1.57 -30.96
N VAL A 265 6.47 0.50 -30.28
CA VAL A 265 7.34 -0.55 -29.72
C VAL A 265 6.61 -1.88 -29.90
N GLY A 266 6.81 -2.50 -31.06
CA GLY A 266 6.39 -3.88 -31.37
C GLY A 266 4.92 -4.21 -31.09
N ASN A 267 3.99 -3.76 -31.96
CA ASN A 267 2.65 -4.33 -32.18
C ASN A 267 1.92 -4.96 -30.98
N ALA A 268 1.90 -4.32 -29.82
CA ALA A 268 1.25 -4.85 -28.62
C ALA A 268 0.10 -3.93 -28.17
N CYS A 269 -1.03 -3.98 -28.89
CA CYS A 269 -2.34 -3.54 -28.37
C CYS A 269 -3.06 -4.68 -27.60
N LEU A 270 -2.32 -5.71 -27.18
CA LEU A 270 -2.89 -7.02 -26.82
C LEU A 270 -2.98 -7.29 -25.32
N LEU A 271 -2.73 -6.30 -24.45
CA LEU A 271 -2.69 -6.57 -23.02
C LEU A 271 -3.76 -5.78 -22.28
N PRO A 272 -4.70 -6.45 -21.61
CA PRO A 272 -5.55 -5.76 -20.66
C PRO A 272 -4.65 -5.17 -19.58
N ARG A 273 -4.87 -3.88 -19.31
CA ARG A 273 -4.61 -3.20 -18.04
C ARG A 273 -4.69 -4.24 -16.90
N SER A 274 -3.55 -4.61 -16.32
CA SER A 274 -3.49 -5.73 -15.38
C SER A 274 -2.58 -5.41 -14.21
N MET A 275 -3.09 -5.68 -13.02
CA MET A 275 -2.25 -5.84 -11.83
C MET A 275 -1.19 -6.93 -12.10
N PRO A 276 0.06 -6.74 -11.66
CA PRO A 276 0.56 -5.63 -10.85
C PRO A 276 1.20 -4.48 -11.67
N TYR A 277 1.31 -4.58 -12.99
CA TYR A 277 2.27 -3.82 -13.80
C TYR A 277 2.09 -2.28 -13.82
N GLN A 278 0.93 -1.79 -13.41
CA GLN A 278 0.59 -0.36 -13.36
C GLN A 278 0.31 0.15 -11.93
N SER A 279 0.46 -0.72 -10.94
CA SER A 279 -0.03 -0.47 -9.60
C SER A 279 0.71 0.65 -8.85
N ASP A 280 1.93 1.02 -9.23
CA ASP A 280 2.66 2.11 -8.55
C ASP A 280 2.05 3.50 -8.81
N TRP A 281 1.33 3.70 -9.93
CA TRP A 281 0.74 5.00 -10.26
C TRP A 281 -0.77 5.09 -10.05
N VAL A 282 -1.50 3.97 -10.13
CA VAL A 282 -2.95 3.96 -9.87
C VAL A 282 -3.34 3.41 -8.50
N HIS A 283 -2.52 2.53 -7.93
CA HIS A 283 -2.86 1.74 -6.75
C HIS A 283 -1.71 1.66 -5.72
N PRO A 284 -1.05 2.78 -5.38
CA PRO A 284 0.00 2.75 -4.35
C PRO A 284 -0.59 2.17 -3.06
N THR A 285 0.14 1.26 -2.43
CA THR A 285 -0.42 0.40 -1.38
C THR A 285 0.51 0.41 -0.19
N VAL A 286 0.00 0.73 1.00
CA VAL A 286 0.83 0.85 2.21
C VAL A 286 1.39 -0.52 2.62
N PHE A 287 0.56 -1.57 2.61
CA PHE A 287 0.95 -2.96 2.86
C PHE A 287 0.55 -3.85 1.67
N TRP A 288 1.50 -4.13 0.79
CA TRP A 288 1.36 -5.03 -0.35
C TRP A 288 1.73 -6.46 0.06
N ILE A 289 0.77 -7.38 -0.03
CA ILE A 289 0.86 -8.70 0.61
C ILE A 289 0.66 -9.80 -0.43
N MET A 290 1.75 -10.33 -0.99
CA MET A 290 1.68 -11.46 -1.93
C MET A 290 1.43 -12.80 -1.25
N ASN A 291 1.74 -12.96 0.04
CA ASN A 291 1.44 -14.15 0.84
C ASN A 291 0.86 -13.74 2.19
N GLY A 292 -0.37 -14.17 2.47
CA GLY A 292 -1.09 -13.83 3.70
C GLY A 292 -0.57 -14.52 4.97
N TRP A 293 0.31 -15.53 4.86
CA TRP A 293 0.76 -16.34 5.99
C TRP A 293 1.83 -15.63 6.84
N ASN A 294 1.52 -14.40 7.26
CA ASN A 294 2.33 -13.50 8.07
C ASN A 294 1.46 -12.91 9.19
N GLU A 295 2.10 -12.40 10.24
CA GLU A 295 1.41 -11.79 11.37
C GLU A 295 1.34 -10.28 11.18
N PHE A 296 0.13 -9.74 11.04
CA PHE A 296 -0.13 -8.31 11.01
C PHE A 296 -0.86 -7.92 12.29
N GLU A 297 -0.13 -7.30 13.22
CA GLU A 297 -0.66 -6.89 14.51
C GLU A 297 -0.35 -5.43 14.82
N GLY A 298 -1.38 -4.63 15.10
CA GLY A 298 -1.18 -3.27 15.59
C GLY A 298 -0.65 -2.29 14.56
N ASN A 299 -0.57 -2.65 13.27
CA ASN A 299 -0.02 -1.75 12.25
C ASN A 299 -1.01 -0.65 11.91
N MET A 300 -0.50 0.51 11.48
CA MET A 300 -1.32 1.62 11.02
C MET A 300 -0.92 2.01 9.60
N ALA A 301 -1.89 2.07 8.71
CA ALA A 301 -1.77 2.63 7.38
C ALA A 301 -2.53 3.96 7.35
N ALA A 302 -1.85 5.06 7.04
CA ALA A 302 -2.43 6.39 7.03
C ALA A 302 -2.07 7.10 5.72
N GLY A 303 -3.02 7.18 4.79
CA GLY A 303 -2.79 7.77 3.48
C GLY A 303 -2.30 6.74 2.45
N ALA A 304 -3.14 6.43 1.49
CA ALA A 304 -2.75 5.83 0.22
C ALA A 304 -3.22 6.76 -0.91
N GLY A 305 -2.28 7.26 -1.73
CA GLY A 305 -2.59 8.19 -2.81
C GLY A 305 -3.40 7.54 -3.94
N ALA A 306 -3.96 8.35 -4.83
CA ALA A 306 -4.80 7.92 -5.95
C ALA A 306 -5.91 6.94 -5.49
N CYS A 307 -6.08 5.82 -6.20
CA CYS A 307 -7.01 4.75 -5.82
C CYS A 307 -6.33 3.70 -4.92
N GLY A 308 -5.32 4.12 -4.16
CA GLY A 308 -4.47 3.25 -3.37
C GLY A 308 -5.18 2.48 -2.25
N ALA A 309 -4.43 1.57 -1.65
CA ALA A 309 -4.92 0.71 -0.57
C ALA A 309 -4.08 0.79 0.71
N CYS A 310 -4.73 0.68 1.87
CA CYS A 310 -4.04 0.45 3.13
C CYS A 310 -3.45 -0.97 3.16
N TYR A 311 -4.28 -1.99 2.97
CA TYR A 311 -3.86 -3.41 2.96
C TYR A 311 -4.40 -4.12 1.72
N TRP A 312 -3.50 -4.75 0.96
CA TRP A 312 -3.89 -5.53 -0.21
C TRP A 312 -3.23 -6.91 -0.20
N PRO A 313 -3.92 -7.93 0.34
CA PRO A 313 -3.63 -9.35 0.09
C PRO A 313 -3.98 -9.73 -1.35
N VAL A 314 -3.12 -9.33 -2.26
CA VAL A 314 -3.15 -9.65 -3.69
C VAL A 314 -3.00 -11.16 -3.91
N THR A 315 -3.54 -11.66 -5.01
CA THR A 315 -3.50 -13.07 -5.40
C THR A 315 -2.15 -13.42 -6.03
N GLY A 316 -1.09 -13.32 -5.23
CA GLY A 316 0.28 -13.57 -5.65
C GLY A 316 0.53 -15.02 -6.03
N SER A 317 1.42 -15.23 -7.01
CA SER A 317 1.91 -16.53 -7.42
C SER A 317 3.44 -16.54 -7.40
N ILE A 318 4.05 -17.65 -6.98
CA ILE A 318 5.51 -17.74 -6.86
C ILE A 318 6.17 -17.52 -8.23
N ARG A 319 7.05 -16.52 -8.32
CA ARG A 319 7.73 -16.13 -9.57
C ARG A 319 9.19 -15.77 -9.33
N GLY A 320 9.75 -14.99 -10.27
CA GLY A 320 11.12 -14.50 -10.20
C GLY A 320 12.15 -15.60 -9.93
N PRO A 321 13.21 -15.27 -9.17
CA PRO A 321 14.19 -16.21 -8.64
C PRO A 321 13.61 -17.27 -7.69
N SER A 322 12.40 -17.07 -7.17
CA SER A 322 11.75 -17.98 -6.22
C SER A 322 11.15 -19.22 -6.89
N ARG A 323 10.79 -19.15 -8.18
CA ARG A 323 10.05 -20.22 -8.89
C ARG A 323 10.77 -21.57 -8.94
N ASP A 324 12.09 -21.52 -9.12
CA ASP A 324 12.93 -22.71 -9.34
C ASP A 324 13.48 -23.28 -8.03
N MET A 325 13.08 -22.68 -6.90
CA MET A 325 13.48 -23.12 -5.57
C MET A 325 12.48 -24.12 -4.98
N THR A 326 12.97 -24.93 -4.05
CA THR A 326 12.12 -25.75 -3.20
C THR A 326 11.72 -24.95 -1.97
N TRP A 327 10.42 -24.94 -1.68
CA TRP A 327 9.81 -24.25 -0.56
C TRP A 327 9.03 -25.26 0.29
N GLU A 328 8.93 -24.97 1.58
CA GLU A 328 8.19 -25.79 2.55
C GLU A 328 7.11 -24.96 3.22
N SER A 329 6.14 -25.64 3.82
CA SER A 329 4.99 -25.03 4.48
C SER A 329 4.29 -24.03 3.55
N TYR A 330 3.67 -23.00 4.11
CA TYR A 330 2.92 -21.98 3.36
C TYR A 330 3.79 -21.17 2.38
N ALA A 331 5.12 -21.33 2.37
CA ALA A 331 5.96 -20.73 1.34
C ALA A 331 5.80 -21.45 -0.02
N SER A 332 5.36 -22.71 -0.05
CA SER A 332 5.10 -23.45 -1.30
C SER A 332 3.63 -23.45 -1.74
N ILE A 333 2.71 -22.93 -0.93
CA ILE A 333 1.26 -23.05 -1.18
C ILE A 333 0.85 -22.41 -2.52
N GLN A 334 1.55 -21.36 -2.96
CA GLN A 334 1.25 -20.59 -4.18
C GLN A 334 2.16 -20.96 -5.38
N LYS A 335 2.76 -22.17 -5.36
CA LYS A 335 3.61 -22.66 -6.45
C LYS A 335 2.80 -22.89 -7.73
N GLY A 336 3.06 -22.07 -8.74
CA GLY A 336 2.34 -22.11 -10.03
C GLY A 336 1.16 -21.14 -10.10
N ALA A 337 0.81 -20.72 -11.32
CA ALA A 337 -0.26 -19.74 -11.57
C ALA A 337 -1.63 -20.22 -11.06
N ASP A 338 -1.90 -21.53 -11.15
CA ASP A 338 -3.16 -22.13 -10.71
C ASP A 338 -3.35 -22.11 -9.18
N ARG A 339 -2.28 -21.84 -8.43
CA ARG A 339 -2.27 -21.75 -6.97
C ARG A 339 -2.15 -20.32 -6.44
N GLY A 340 -2.14 -19.31 -7.31
CA GLY A 340 -2.02 -17.93 -6.87
C GLY A 340 -3.22 -17.51 -5.99
N GLY A 341 -2.95 -16.76 -4.92
CA GLY A 341 -3.96 -16.33 -3.96
C GLY A 341 -4.50 -17.44 -3.04
N THR A 342 -3.81 -18.57 -2.92
CA THR A 342 -4.21 -19.66 -2.01
C THR A 342 -3.70 -19.49 -0.59
N ALA A 343 -2.75 -18.59 -0.35
CA ALA A 343 -2.19 -18.33 0.97
C ALA A 343 -3.24 -17.66 1.90
N PRO A 344 -3.64 -18.30 3.02
CA PRO A 344 -4.55 -17.70 3.99
C PRO A 344 -3.87 -16.60 4.80
N LEU A 345 -4.67 -15.73 5.40
CA LEU A 345 -4.19 -14.81 6.43
C LEU A 345 -3.85 -15.59 7.70
N LYS A 346 -2.58 -15.55 8.14
CA LYS A 346 -2.18 -16.19 9.41
C LYS A 346 -2.75 -15.43 10.61
N GLN A 347 -2.56 -14.11 10.65
CA GLN A 347 -3.14 -13.25 11.68
C GLN A 347 -3.28 -11.82 11.14
N PHE A 348 -4.47 -11.23 11.34
CA PHE A 348 -4.74 -9.81 11.09
C PHE A 348 -5.58 -9.28 12.25
N THR A 349 -4.92 -8.65 13.22
CA THR A 349 -5.58 -8.16 14.44
C THR A 349 -5.12 -6.76 14.81
N LYS A 350 -6.05 -5.92 15.28
CA LYS A 350 -5.75 -4.56 15.77
C LYS A 350 -5.03 -3.69 14.73
N ASN A 351 -5.21 -3.94 13.44
CA ASN A 351 -4.65 -3.07 12.41
C ASN A 351 -5.58 -1.86 12.22
N TYR A 352 -4.97 -0.78 11.74
CA TYR A 352 -5.63 0.51 11.54
C TYR A 352 -5.43 0.93 10.09
N CYS A 353 -6.48 1.47 9.49
CA CYS A 353 -6.42 2.19 8.23
C CYS A 353 -7.11 3.54 8.40
N THR A 354 -6.48 4.58 7.86
CA THR A 354 -7.13 5.87 7.66
C THR A 354 -6.77 6.41 6.28
N THR A 355 -7.73 7.06 5.64
CA THR A 355 -7.47 7.91 4.48
C THR A 355 -6.95 7.14 3.27
N ALA A 356 -7.80 6.28 2.73
CA ALA A 356 -7.51 5.52 1.51
C ALA A 356 -8.82 5.16 0.80
N MET A 357 -8.77 5.04 -0.53
CA MET A 357 -9.89 4.49 -1.28
C MET A 357 -10.16 3.05 -0.80
N HIS A 358 -9.16 2.19 -0.90
CA HIS A 358 -9.28 0.81 -0.45
C HIS A 358 -8.68 0.64 0.93
N SER A 359 -9.53 0.52 1.94
CA SER A 359 -9.08 0.15 3.28
C SER A 359 -8.52 -1.27 3.33
N PHE A 360 -9.25 -2.25 2.78
CA PHE A 360 -8.78 -3.62 2.68
C PHE A 360 -9.29 -4.25 1.39
N ASN A 361 -8.38 -4.66 0.51
CA ASN A 361 -8.75 -5.22 -0.78
C ASN A 361 -8.30 -6.67 -0.95
N SER A 362 -9.25 -7.58 -1.16
CA SER A 362 -8.99 -9.01 -1.43
C SER A 362 -9.07 -9.38 -2.92
N THR A 363 -9.31 -8.42 -3.81
CA THR A 363 -9.48 -8.70 -5.24
C THR A 363 -8.12 -8.80 -5.94
N PRO A 364 -8.02 -9.59 -7.03
CA PRO A 364 -6.81 -9.62 -7.86
C PRO A 364 -6.56 -8.30 -8.58
N ASP A 365 -7.64 -7.57 -8.87
CA ASP A 365 -7.63 -6.34 -9.65
C ASP A 365 -8.83 -5.47 -9.30
N THR A 366 -8.76 -4.20 -9.65
CA THR A 366 -9.80 -3.17 -9.48
C THR A 366 -10.13 -2.56 -10.84
N ALA A 367 -11.21 -1.77 -10.90
CA ALA A 367 -11.48 -0.99 -12.11
C ALA A 367 -10.40 0.07 -12.34
N GLU A 368 -10.41 0.68 -13.52
CA GLU A 368 -9.55 1.82 -13.82
C GLU A 368 -9.65 2.88 -12.73
N CYS A 369 -8.50 3.29 -12.19
CA CYS A 369 -8.44 4.46 -11.36
C CYS A 369 -8.60 5.69 -12.25
N LEU A 370 -9.77 6.32 -12.19
CA LEU A 370 -10.07 7.54 -12.94
C LEU A 370 -9.57 8.80 -12.20
N GLY A 371 -8.76 8.63 -11.15
CA GLY A 371 -8.60 9.68 -10.15
C GLY A 371 -9.94 10.01 -9.50
N VAL A 372 -10.05 11.21 -8.94
CA VAL A 372 -11.25 11.67 -8.24
C VAL A 372 -11.95 12.82 -8.98
N VAL A 373 -11.44 13.25 -10.14
CA VAL A 373 -11.88 14.47 -10.85
C VAL A 373 -13.29 14.35 -11.45
N SER A 374 -14.10 15.40 -11.29
CA SER A 374 -15.40 15.59 -11.93
C SER A 374 -15.25 16.30 -13.28
N GLY A 375 -16.11 15.92 -14.24
CA GLY A 375 -16.39 16.76 -15.41
C GLY A 375 -15.36 16.79 -16.54
N SER A 376 -14.24 16.07 -16.48
CA SER A 376 -13.40 15.86 -17.67
C SER A 376 -12.69 14.51 -17.67
N SER A 377 -12.45 13.95 -18.85
CA SER A 377 -11.77 12.69 -19.15
C SER A 377 -10.28 12.66 -18.76
N LYS A 378 -9.84 13.44 -17.77
CA LYS A 378 -8.45 13.53 -17.35
C LYS A 378 -8.09 12.28 -16.52
N ARG A 379 -7.36 11.37 -17.16
CA ARG A 379 -6.74 10.22 -16.53
C ARG A 379 -5.49 10.66 -15.77
N LEU A 380 -5.15 9.93 -14.70
CA LEU A 380 -3.80 9.98 -14.15
C LEU A 380 -2.82 9.65 -15.28
N ASN A 381 -1.81 10.49 -15.48
CA ASN A 381 -0.71 10.18 -16.40
C ASN A 381 0.40 9.52 -15.58
N GLN A 382 1.08 8.53 -16.11
CA GLN A 382 2.19 7.89 -15.41
C GLN A 382 3.51 8.63 -15.65
N ILE A 383 4.44 8.55 -14.70
CA ILE A 383 5.85 8.86 -14.97
C ILE A 383 6.48 7.62 -15.63
N PRO A 384 6.91 7.68 -16.91
CA PRO A 384 7.51 6.56 -17.58
C PRO A 384 8.76 6.08 -16.84
N ASN A 385 8.88 4.77 -16.70
CA ASN A 385 10.09 4.15 -16.17
C ASN A 385 11.04 3.79 -17.33
N PRO A 386 12.13 4.53 -17.56
CA PRO A 386 13.08 4.24 -18.63
C PRO A 386 13.89 2.95 -18.38
N LEU A 387 13.85 2.41 -17.15
CA LEU A 387 14.51 1.18 -16.74
C LEU A 387 13.58 -0.03 -16.75
N ALA A 388 12.31 0.16 -17.13
CA ALA A 388 11.38 -0.95 -17.25
C ALA A 388 11.83 -1.89 -18.37
N LEU A 389 11.96 -3.18 -18.06
CA LEU A 389 12.10 -4.19 -19.11
C LEU A 389 10.77 -4.35 -19.85
N GLN A 390 10.85 -4.68 -21.13
CA GLN A 390 9.67 -5.00 -21.92
C GLN A 390 8.92 -6.15 -21.24
N TYR A 391 7.64 -5.93 -20.98
CA TYR A 391 6.76 -6.94 -20.40
C TYR A 391 6.76 -8.21 -21.25
N ASN A 392 6.85 -9.37 -20.58
CA ASN A 392 6.73 -10.65 -21.27
C ASN A 392 5.25 -11.05 -21.39
N PRO A 393 4.66 -11.08 -22.59
CA PRO A 393 3.27 -11.50 -22.78
C PRO A 393 3.02 -12.95 -22.37
N ASP A 394 4.05 -13.78 -22.32
CA ASP A 394 3.98 -15.08 -21.68
C ASP A 394 4.22 -14.95 -20.17
N VAL A 395 3.13 -14.84 -19.40
CA VAL A 395 3.12 -14.78 -17.93
C VAL A 395 3.83 -16.00 -17.30
N ALA A 396 3.96 -17.13 -18.00
CA ALA A 396 4.72 -18.27 -17.51
C ALA A 396 6.24 -18.03 -17.57
N GLN A 397 6.70 -17.18 -18.50
CA GLN A 397 8.09 -16.82 -18.69
C GLN A 397 8.47 -15.45 -18.10
N GLU A 398 7.50 -14.63 -17.70
CA GLU A 398 7.75 -13.40 -16.95
C GLU A 398 8.55 -13.70 -15.68
N SER A 399 9.67 -13.00 -15.50
CA SER A 399 10.64 -13.22 -14.43
C SER A 399 11.21 -11.96 -13.80
N TYR A 400 10.89 -10.82 -14.40
CA TYR A 400 11.26 -9.53 -13.87
C TYR A 400 10.22 -9.05 -12.87
N TYR A 401 8.93 -9.07 -13.23
CA TYR A 401 7.88 -8.56 -12.35
C TYR A 401 7.22 -9.67 -11.51
N PRO A 402 6.69 -9.32 -10.33
CA PRO A 402 5.79 -10.20 -9.58
C PRO A 402 4.53 -10.49 -10.39
N ILE A 403 3.83 -11.58 -10.06
CA ILE A 403 2.60 -11.96 -10.77
C ILE A 403 1.43 -12.03 -9.80
N VAL A 404 0.40 -11.27 -10.13
CA VAL A 404 -0.94 -11.34 -9.55
C VAL A 404 -1.82 -12.12 -10.52
N VAL A 405 -2.42 -13.22 -10.07
CA VAL A 405 -3.31 -14.01 -10.93
C VAL A 405 -4.72 -13.46 -10.88
N GLN A 406 -5.43 -13.47 -12.00
CA GLN A 406 -6.78 -12.88 -12.12
C GLN A 406 -7.91 -13.78 -11.57
N THR A 407 -7.56 -14.69 -10.65
CA THR A 407 -8.51 -15.55 -9.95
C THR A 407 -8.82 -14.97 -8.57
N LEU A 408 -9.97 -15.34 -8.00
CA LEU A 408 -10.31 -14.94 -6.64
C LEU A 408 -9.48 -15.73 -5.61
N PRO A 409 -9.14 -15.13 -4.45
CA PRO A 409 -8.43 -15.83 -3.39
C PRO A 409 -9.08 -17.17 -3.07
N ALA A 410 -8.29 -18.18 -2.75
CA ALA A 410 -8.75 -19.53 -2.44
C ALA A 410 -8.01 -20.05 -1.21
N TYR A 411 -8.22 -19.38 -0.07
CA TYR A 411 -7.50 -19.62 1.17
C TYR A 411 -7.53 -21.10 1.57
N THR A 412 -6.37 -21.73 1.48
CA THR A 412 -6.21 -23.19 1.56
C THR A 412 -5.42 -23.55 2.80
N ARG A 413 -5.98 -24.45 3.61
CA ARG A 413 -5.34 -25.09 4.75
C ARG A 413 -4.24 -26.01 4.26
N CYS A 414 -3.11 -25.96 4.94
CA CYS A 414 -2.03 -26.90 4.72
C CYS A 414 -1.56 -27.51 6.04
N ASP A 415 -1.42 -28.82 6.05
CA ASP A 415 -0.92 -29.64 7.15
C ASP A 415 0.30 -30.50 6.73
N LYS A 416 0.81 -30.29 5.51
CA LYS A 416 1.96 -31.00 4.93
C LYS A 416 3.23 -30.14 4.93
N ALA A 417 4.37 -30.81 4.81
CA ALA A 417 5.66 -30.14 4.60
C ALA A 417 5.72 -29.43 3.24
N ASP A 418 5.19 -30.03 2.18
CA ASP A 418 5.03 -29.35 0.88
C ASP A 418 3.55 -29.03 0.62
N CYS A 419 3.19 -27.77 0.85
CA CYS A 419 1.86 -27.25 0.62
C CYS A 419 1.48 -27.12 -0.85
N SER A 420 2.40 -27.22 -1.80
CA SER A 420 2.04 -27.25 -3.23
C SER A 420 1.27 -28.52 -3.62
N THR A 421 1.35 -29.57 -2.78
CA THR A 421 0.71 -30.87 -3.01
C THR A 421 -0.66 -31.01 -2.34
N VAL A 422 -1.08 -30.05 -1.50
CA VAL A 422 -2.40 -30.12 -0.87
C VAL A 422 -3.50 -29.76 -1.87
N GLU A 423 -4.63 -30.41 -1.73
CA GLU A 423 -5.83 -30.08 -2.49
C GLU A 423 -6.29 -28.67 -2.15
N LYS A 424 -6.45 -27.83 -3.18
CA LYS A 424 -6.82 -26.43 -3.05
C LYS A 424 -8.25 -26.31 -2.55
N CYS A 425 -8.51 -25.26 -1.78
CA CYS A 425 -9.87 -24.82 -1.53
C CYS A 425 -10.57 -24.51 -2.87
N ALA A 426 -11.64 -25.25 -3.16
CA ALA A 426 -12.44 -25.08 -4.37
C ALA A 426 -13.92 -25.34 -4.06
N ASN A 427 -14.77 -25.09 -5.05
CA ASN A 427 -16.23 -25.16 -4.88
C ASN A 427 -16.69 -26.59 -4.56
N ASP A 428 -16.04 -27.57 -5.18
CA ASP A 428 -16.22 -29.01 -5.01
C ASP A 428 -15.32 -29.62 -3.92
N LYS A 429 -14.32 -28.88 -3.43
CA LYS A 429 -13.27 -29.37 -2.52
C LYS A 429 -13.10 -28.43 -1.34
N ARG A 430 -13.92 -28.63 -0.32
CA ARG A 430 -14.09 -27.68 0.80
C ARG A 430 -13.30 -28.03 2.07
N ASP A 431 -12.79 -29.25 2.17
CA ASP A 431 -12.14 -29.75 3.40
C ASP A 431 -10.92 -28.91 3.81
N ASN A 432 -10.24 -28.30 2.84
CA ASN A 432 -9.09 -27.42 3.06
C ASN A 432 -9.44 -25.93 2.98
N CYS A 433 -10.70 -25.52 2.94
CA CYS A 433 -11.02 -24.09 2.91
C CYS A 433 -10.83 -23.42 4.27
N MET A 434 -10.19 -22.25 4.28
CA MET A 434 -9.94 -21.45 5.47
C MET A 434 -10.74 -20.15 5.48
N VAL A 435 -11.06 -19.69 6.69
CA VAL A 435 -11.66 -18.38 6.94
C VAL A 435 -10.55 -17.33 7.00
N ALA A 436 -10.71 -16.21 6.31
CA ALA A 436 -9.93 -15.00 6.55
C ALA A 436 -10.63 -14.16 7.63
N VAL A 437 -9.89 -13.82 8.68
CA VAL A 437 -10.42 -13.09 9.84
C VAL A 437 -9.79 -11.71 9.91
N LEU A 438 -10.63 -10.68 9.89
CA LEU A 438 -10.26 -9.31 10.24
C LEU A 438 -10.78 -9.05 11.65
N ASP A 439 -9.88 -9.13 12.64
CA ASP A 439 -10.22 -8.94 14.05
C ASP A 439 -9.77 -7.58 14.54
N ARG A 440 -10.63 -6.85 15.25
CA ARG A 440 -10.30 -5.53 15.82
C ARG A 440 -9.73 -4.56 14.79
N TYR A 441 -10.23 -4.62 13.56
CA TYR A 441 -9.79 -3.72 12.50
C TYR A 441 -10.48 -2.37 12.68
N ILE A 442 -9.71 -1.28 12.71
CA ILE A 442 -10.27 0.08 12.73
C ILE A 442 -9.96 0.74 11.40
N SER A 443 -11.00 1.28 10.78
CA SER A 443 -10.92 1.83 9.43
C SER A 443 -11.72 3.13 9.37
N SER A 444 -11.04 4.23 9.05
CA SER A 444 -11.59 5.58 9.03
C SER A 444 -11.32 6.27 7.68
N PHE A 445 -12.15 7.24 7.32
CA PHE A 445 -11.92 8.13 6.16
C PHE A 445 -11.63 7.40 4.86
N HIS A 446 -12.41 6.34 4.59
CA HIS A 446 -12.24 5.55 3.39
C HIS A 446 -13.45 5.66 2.48
N TRP A 447 -13.21 5.53 1.18
CA TRP A 447 -14.23 5.76 0.17
C TRP A 447 -14.12 4.76 -0.96
N ALA A 448 -15.23 4.45 -1.61
CA ALA A 448 -15.21 3.66 -2.83
C ALA A 448 -15.58 4.52 -4.05
N PRO A 449 -15.05 4.23 -5.25
CA PRO A 449 -15.68 4.72 -6.47
C PRO A 449 -17.10 4.13 -6.58
N THR A 450 -18.01 4.83 -7.25
CA THR A 450 -19.42 4.40 -7.39
C THR A 450 -19.52 2.94 -7.82
N ASN A 451 -20.26 2.11 -7.06
CA ASN A 451 -20.44 0.66 -7.23
C ASN A 451 -19.30 -0.28 -6.74
N PHE A 452 -18.24 0.25 -6.14
CA PHE A 452 -17.15 -0.54 -5.54
C PHE A 452 -17.18 -0.49 -4.00
N SER A 453 -16.21 -1.07 -3.31
CA SER A 453 -16.13 -1.06 -1.84
C SER A 453 -14.74 -0.70 -1.34
N ALA A 454 -14.68 0.02 -0.21
CA ALA A 454 -13.43 0.32 0.48
C ALA A 454 -12.86 -0.91 1.20
N ILE A 455 -13.72 -1.74 1.80
CA ILE A 455 -13.38 -3.07 2.32
C ILE A 455 -14.07 -4.10 1.44
N TRP A 456 -13.33 -4.57 0.43
CA TRP A 456 -13.88 -5.38 -0.64
C TRP A 456 -13.56 -6.85 -0.46
N LEU A 457 -14.58 -7.60 -0.03
CA LEU A 457 -14.47 -9.02 0.29
C LEU A 457 -15.26 -9.83 -0.73
N ARG A 458 -14.52 -10.50 -1.62
CA ARG A 458 -15.05 -11.32 -2.73
C ARG A 458 -15.38 -12.74 -2.26
N PRO A 459 -16.10 -13.56 -3.05
CA PRO A 459 -16.72 -14.79 -2.53
C PRO A 459 -15.72 -15.79 -1.95
N ARG A 460 -15.59 -15.84 -0.62
CA ARG A 460 -14.93 -16.84 0.23
C ARG A 460 -15.41 -16.64 1.68
N TRP A 461 -14.87 -17.42 2.61
CA TRP A 461 -15.17 -17.27 4.03
C TRP A 461 -14.43 -16.09 4.65
N PHE A 462 -15.18 -15.07 5.05
CA PHE A 462 -14.66 -13.90 5.75
C PHE A 462 -15.40 -13.68 7.08
N LEU A 463 -14.63 -13.40 8.13
CA LEU A 463 -15.14 -12.95 9.41
C LEU A 463 -14.53 -11.58 9.72
N VAL A 464 -15.37 -10.55 9.72
CA VAL A 464 -15.02 -9.22 10.25
C VAL A 464 -15.60 -9.15 11.66
N ILE A 465 -14.73 -9.07 12.67
CA ILE A 465 -15.14 -9.20 14.08
C ILE A 465 -14.47 -8.16 14.98
N ASN A 466 -15.18 -7.70 16.01
CA ASN A 466 -14.70 -6.72 16.98
C ASN A 466 -14.16 -5.41 16.36
N SER A 467 -14.59 -5.10 15.14
CA SER A 467 -14.01 -4.07 14.27
C SER A 467 -14.85 -2.78 14.31
N VAL A 468 -14.24 -1.66 13.93
CA VAL A 468 -14.93 -0.37 13.81
C VAL A 468 -14.68 0.22 12.44
N LEU A 469 -15.76 0.58 11.74
CA LEU A 469 -15.67 1.36 10.51
C LEU A 469 -16.33 2.71 10.74
N THR A 470 -15.67 3.78 10.30
CA THR A 470 -16.16 5.14 10.50
C THR A 470 -15.82 6.04 9.32
N ASP A 471 -16.56 7.14 9.18
CA ASP A 471 -16.30 8.19 8.19
C ASP A 471 -16.18 7.55 6.79
N VAL A 472 -17.22 6.79 6.46
CA VAL A 472 -17.29 6.00 5.25
C VAL A 472 -18.01 6.80 4.17
N GLN A 473 -17.43 6.87 2.98
CA GLN A 473 -18.10 7.43 1.81
C GLN A 473 -18.38 6.38 0.74
N ASN A 474 -19.53 6.53 0.08
CA ASN A 474 -20.08 5.58 -0.87
C ASN A 474 -20.32 4.19 -0.25
N ALA A 475 -19.33 3.28 -0.31
CA ALA A 475 -19.45 1.92 0.21
C ALA A 475 -18.28 1.53 1.11
N GLY A 476 -18.60 1.13 2.34
CA GLY A 476 -17.62 0.80 3.38
C GLY A 476 -17.22 -0.65 3.41
N LEU A 477 -18.12 -1.53 3.86
CA LEU A 477 -17.91 -2.97 3.93
C LEU A 477 -18.86 -3.68 2.98
N THR A 478 -18.30 -4.38 1.99
CA THR A 478 -19.11 -5.13 1.02
C THR A 478 -18.69 -6.59 0.99
N PHE A 479 -19.67 -7.46 1.26
CA PHE A 479 -19.58 -8.89 1.02
C PHE A 479 -20.17 -9.21 -0.36
N VAL A 480 -19.33 -9.66 -1.28
CA VAL A 480 -19.77 -10.06 -2.63
C VAL A 480 -19.76 -11.57 -2.69
N THR A 481 -20.94 -12.20 -2.79
CA THR A 481 -21.08 -13.68 -2.83
C THR A 481 -20.93 -14.27 -4.22
N GLY A 482 -20.93 -13.44 -5.27
CA GLY A 482 -20.93 -13.93 -6.66
C GLY A 482 -22.23 -14.66 -6.97
N GLY A 483 -22.49 -14.93 -8.25
CA GLY A 483 -23.70 -15.63 -8.64
C GLY A 483 -23.79 -15.77 -10.14
N ASP A 484 -23.83 -17.00 -10.60
CA ASP A 484 -24.38 -17.37 -11.90
C ASP A 484 -25.58 -18.29 -11.66
N CYS A 485 -26.44 -18.43 -12.68
CA CYS A 485 -27.60 -19.31 -12.61
C CYS A 485 -27.25 -20.81 -12.54
N THR A 486 -25.95 -21.17 -12.61
CA THR A 486 -25.45 -22.54 -12.67
C THR A 486 -24.85 -23.03 -11.34
N HIS A 487 -24.84 -22.17 -10.31
CA HIS A 487 -24.13 -22.39 -9.05
C HIS A 487 -22.62 -22.66 -9.21
N SER A 488 -22.03 -22.38 -10.38
CA SER A 488 -20.60 -22.59 -10.61
C SER A 488 -19.74 -21.52 -9.94
N SER A 489 -20.33 -20.34 -9.68
CA SER A 489 -19.68 -19.20 -9.02
C SER A 489 -19.91 -19.11 -7.51
N VAL A 490 -20.82 -19.92 -6.93
CA VAL A 490 -21.17 -19.89 -5.49
C VAL A 490 -20.82 -21.20 -4.84
N ILE A 491 -19.95 -21.16 -3.83
CA ILE A 491 -19.55 -22.34 -3.07
C ILE A 491 -20.67 -22.71 -2.10
N PRO A 492 -21.20 -23.94 -2.12
CA PRO A 492 -22.16 -24.37 -1.11
C PRO A 492 -21.58 -24.20 0.30
N GLY A 493 -22.31 -23.52 1.19
CA GLY A 493 -21.86 -23.20 2.55
C GLY A 493 -20.93 -21.99 2.65
N ASN A 494 -20.76 -21.20 1.57
CA ASN A 494 -20.11 -19.89 1.63
C ASN A 494 -20.85 -18.98 2.61
N TRP A 495 -20.11 -18.37 3.53
CA TRP A 495 -20.63 -17.33 4.41
C TRP A 495 -19.61 -16.23 4.59
N MET A 496 -20.10 -15.00 4.71
CA MET A 496 -19.31 -13.85 5.11
C MET A 496 -20.07 -13.16 6.23
N LEU A 497 -19.37 -12.86 7.33
CA LEU A 497 -20.01 -12.42 8.57
C LEU A 497 -19.33 -11.18 9.13
N ALA A 498 -20.16 -10.17 9.42
CA ALA A 498 -19.81 -9.06 10.29
C ALA A 498 -20.42 -9.31 11.68
N ARG A 499 -19.58 -9.45 12.72
CA ARG A 499 -20.02 -9.78 14.08
C ARG A 499 -19.36 -8.87 15.10
N LYS A 500 -20.10 -8.33 16.06
CA LYS A 500 -19.55 -7.43 17.09
C LYS A 500 -18.77 -6.24 16.49
N ASN A 501 -19.32 -5.62 15.45
CA ASN A 501 -18.70 -4.46 14.82
C ASN A 501 -19.50 -3.19 15.14
N VAL A 502 -18.81 -2.05 15.14
CA VAL A 502 -19.44 -0.73 15.23
C VAL A 502 -19.27 -0.02 13.89
N PHE A 503 -20.36 0.55 13.38
CA PHE A 503 -20.35 1.36 12.18
C PHE A 503 -20.77 2.78 12.57
N ILE A 504 -19.92 3.75 12.30
CA ILE A 504 -20.12 5.15 12.67
C ILE A 504 -20.22 5.97 11.39
N GLY A 505 -21.20 6.88 11.32
CA GLY A 505 -21.38 7.73 10.14
C GLY A 505 -20.26 8.75 10.02
N HIS A 506 -20.11 9.60 11.04
CA HIS A 506 -19.07 10.62 11.11
C HIS A 506 -18.51 10.72 12.54
N THR A 507 -17.20 10.87 12.67
CA THR A 507 -16.52 11.09 13.95
C THR A 507 -16.13 12.54 14.18
N GLN A 508 -16.08 13.34 13.11
CA GLN A 508 -15.64 14.74 13.16
C GLN A 508 -16.66 15.65 12.43
N ALA A 509 -17.83 15.87 13.06
CA ALA A 509 -18.94 16.60 12.46
C ALA A 509 -18.61 18.04 12.04
N GLU A 510 -17.66 18.67 12.74
CA GLU A 510 -17.29 20.08 12.57
C GLU A 510 -16.08 20.26 11.64
N ASN A 511 -15.41 19.18 11.23
CA ASN A 511 -14.27 19.25 10.31
C ASN A 511 -14.79 19.11 8.86
N PRO A 512 -14.73 20.17 8.04
CA PRO A 512 -15.21 20.11 6.66
C PRO A 512 -14.50 19.02 5.87
N LEU A 513 -13.19 18.83 6.07
CA LEU A 513 -12.36 17.84 5.39
C LEU A 513 -12.70 16.39 5.79
N ALA A 514 -13.48 16.21 6.85
CA ALA A 514 -14.00 14.94 7.32
C ALA A 514 -15.52 14.79 7.11
N ALA A 515 -16.18 15.79 6.49
CA ALA A 515 -17.62 15.77 6.30
C ALA A 515 -18.07 14.69 5.29
N ASN A 516 -19.34 14.28 5.36
CA ASN A 516 -19.95 13.32 4.42
C ASN A 516 -20.01 13.81 2.97
N ALA A 517 -19.92 15.14 2.76
CA ALA A 517 -19.72 15.68 1.42
C ALA A 517 -18.40 15.12 0.84
N GLY A 518 -17.35 15.04 1.67
CA GLY A 518 -16.03 14.64 1.25
C GLY A 518 -15.48 15.48 0.11
N PRO A 519 -14.25 15.21 -0.28
CA PRO A 519 -13.71 15.74 -1.53
C PRO A 519 -14.34 15.09 -2.78
N PHE A 520 -15.16 14.06 -2.61
CA PHE A 520 -15.68 13.22 -3.71
C PHE A 520 -17.13 13.54 -4.10
N ASN A 521 -17.76 14.59 -3.55
CA ASN A 521 -19.08 15.07 -4.01
C ASN A 521 -18.99 16.44 -4.69
N PRO A 522 -19.87 16.77 -5.66
CA PRO A 522 -19.77 17.96 -6.54
C PRO A 522 -19.85 19.34 -5.87
N ALA A 523 -19.95 19.43 -4.54
CA ALA A 523 -20.24 20.69 -3.83
C ALA A 523 -19.45 20.87 -2.52
N GLY A 524 -18.35 20.14 -2.30
CA GLY A 524 -17.81 19.93 -0.95
C GLY A 524 -16.52 20.66 -0.58
N LEU A 525 -15.39 20.24 -1.18
CA LEU A 525 -14.05 20.60 -0.71
C LEU A 525 -13.07 20.58 -1.88
N ALA A 526 -12.16 21.56 -1.92
CA ALA A 526 -10.99 21.50 -2.78
C ALA A 526 -9.89 20.70 -2.07
N CYS A 527 -9.17 19.85 -2.78
CA CYS A 527 -7.94 19.27 -2.24
C CYS A 527 -6.69 19.91 -2.81
N ASP A 528 -5.59 19.69 -2.09
CA ASP A 528 -4.31 20.31 -2.37
C ASP A 528 -3.67 19.78 -3.65
N ASN A 529 -3.94 18.52 -4.00
CA ASN A 529 -3.50 17.93 -5.26
C ASN A 529 -4.62 17.08 -5.91
N PRO A 530 -5.43 17.63 -6.85
CA PRO A 530 -6.61 16.95 -7.39
C PRO A 530 -6.35 15.67 -8.18
N TYR A 531 -5.09 15.39 -8.51
CA TYR A 531 -4.70 14.24 -9.31
C TYR A 531 -4.39 13.00 -8.45
N THR A 532 -3.62 13.18 -7.40
CA THR A 532 -3.13 12.12 -6.50
C THR A 532 -3.83 12.14 -5.15
N GLU A 533 -4.50 13.25 -4.83
CA GLU A 533 -5.40 13.44 -3.72
C GLU A 533 -6.79 13.73 -4.28
N ALA A 534 -7.79 13.52 -3.45
CA ALA A 534 -9.17 13.50 -3.91
C ALA A 534 -9.70 14.91 -4.23
N ASN A 535 -10.02 15.25 -5.48
CA ASN A 535 -10.86 16.41 -5.80
C ASN A 535 -11.80 16.06 -6.95
N ASN A 536 -13.07 16.44 -6.84
CA ASN A 536 -14.06 16.43 -7.92
C ASN A 536 -14.02 17.75 -8.69
#